data_AF-A0A954TS01-F1
#
_entry.id   AF-A0A954TS01-F1
#
_cell.length_a   1.000
_cell.length_b   1.000
_cell.length_c   1.000
_cell.angle_alpha   90.00
_cell.angle_beta   90.00
_cell.angle_gamma   90.00
#
_symmetry.space_group_name_H-M   'P 1'
#
loop_
_entity.id
_entity.type
_entity.pdbx_description
1 polymer ?
#
loop_
_entity_poly.entity_id
_entity_poly.type
_entity_poly.pdbx_seq_one_letter_code
_entity_poly.pdbx_strand_id
1 'polypeptide(L)'
;FFICNTIALTFWIRLFEQPDADWGHTFGDTVRRFLPFFVITVALIPAFVWDTLKLSHRFAGPITRLRNALKDLKDGRAVAPIKFRDNDFWQEIASNFNDVMKLRAVEADDEAVVCDGSDRVDA
;
A
#
# COMPACT_ATOMS: atom_id res chain seq x y z
N PHE A 1 -20.29 11.06 12.58
CA PHE A 1 -19.91 11.20 14.00
C PHE A 1 -19.29 12.57 14.29
N PHE A 2 -18.19 12.95 13.63
CA PHE A 2 -17.57 14.28 13.78
C PHE A 2 -18.53 15.44 13.51
N ILE A 3 -19.26 15.41 12.39
CA ILE A 3 -20.18 16.52 12.01
C ILE A 3 -21.31 16.71 13.03
N CYS A 4 -21.95 15.64 13.50
CA CYS A 4 -22.97 15.72 14.56
C CYS A 4 -22.41 16.30 15.86
N ASN A 5 -21.19 15.91 16.24
CA ASN A 5 -20.55 16.37 17.46
C ASN A 5 -20.17 17.87 17.35
N THR A 6 -19.64 18.28 16.20
CA THR A 6 -19.33 19.68 15.91
C THR A 6 -20.59 20.55 15.96
N ILE A 7 -21.69 20.11 15.34
CA ILE A 7 -22.98 20.82 15.35
C ILE A 7 -23.52 20.94 16.79
N ALA A 8 -23.49 19.84 17.56
CA ALA A 8 -23.95 19.82 18.94
C ALA A 8 -23.14 20.77 19.84
N LEU A 9 -21.81 20.76 19.72
CA LEU A 9 -20.94 21.66 20.49
C LEU A 9 -21.15 23.13 20.09
N THR A 10 -21.30 23.43 18.80
CA THR A 10 -21.60 24.81 18.36
C THR A 10 -22.96 25.28 18.86
N PHE A 11 -23.98 24.41 18.90
CA PHE A 11 -25.30 24.75 19.42
C PHE A 11 -25.25 24.97 20.94
N TRP A 12 -24.50 24.14 21.66
CA TRP A 12 -24.35 24.20 23.12
C TRP A 12 -23.58 25.44 23.59
N ILE A 13 -22.47 25.79 22.91
CA ILE A 13 -21.69 27.01 23.18
C ILE A 13 -22.55 28.26 22.95
N ARG A 14 -23.37 28.28 21.89
CA ARG A 14 -24.26 29.40 21.59
C ARG A 14 -25.38 29.62 22.61
N LEU A 15 -25.95 28.54 23.12
CA LEU A 15 -26.99 28.60 24.15
C LEU A 15 -26.48 29.26 25.45
N PHE A 16 -25.19 29.10 25.75
CA PHE A 16 -24.60 29.55 27.02
C PHE A 16 -23.86 30.88 26.94
N GLU A 17 -23.28 31.23 25.78
CA GLU A 17 -22.37 32.39 25.70
C GLU A 17 -23.08 33.69 25.30
N GLN A 18 -24.07 33.66 24.39
CA GLN A 18 -24.81 34.85 23.92
C GLN A 18 -26.23 34.52 23.39
N PRO A 19 -27.28 34.57 24.23
CA PRO A 19 -28.66 34.25 23.80
C PRO A 19 -29.25 35.27 22.79
N ASP A 20 -28.67 36.48 22.70
CA ASP A 20 -29.22 37.60 21.95
C ASP A 20 -28.44 37.90 20.64
N ALA A 21 -27.45 37.08 20.30
CA ALA A 21 -26.57 37.32 19.16
C ALA A 21 -27.20 36.86 17.84
N ASP A 22 -27.27 37.79 16.88
CA ASP A 22 -27.78 37.52 15.53
C ASP A 22 -26.99 36.40 14.83
N TRP A 23 -27.70 35.39 14.36
CA TRP A 23 -27.13 34.16 13.78
C TRP A 23 -26.20 34.43 12.59
N GLY A 24 -26.51 35.46 11.81
CA GLY A 24 -25.74 35.87 10.63
C GLY A 24 -24.34 36.38 10.98
N HIS A 25 -24.23 37.22 12.00
CA HIS A 25 -22.96 37.84 12.39
C HIS A 25 -21.96 36.79 12.88
N THR A 26 -22.37 35.94 13.80
CA THR A 26 -21.45 34.98 14.40
C THR A 26 -21.14 33.81 13.47
N PHE A 27 -22.04 33.43 12.55
CA PHE A 27 -21.69 32.50 11.48
C PHE A 27 -20.64 33.13 10.54
N GLY A 28 -20.81 34.41 10.19
CA GLY A 28 -19.83 35.16 9.39
C GLY A 28 -18.45 35.24 10.05
N ASP A 29 -18.40 35.50 11.35
CA ASP A 29 -17.13 35.59 12.11
C ASP A 29 -16.46 34.23 12.27
N THR A 30 -17.26 33.19 12.53
CA THR A 30 -16.78 31.80 12.59
C THR A 30 -16.21 31.38 11.24
N VAL A 31 -16.97 31.60 10.16
CA VAL A 31 -16.54 31.28 8.80
C VAL A 31 -15.27 32.04 8.45
N ARG A 32 -15.17 33.35 8.71
CA ARG A 32 -13.93 34.13 8.46
C ARG A 32 -12.73 33.58 9.20
N ARG A 33 -12.92 33.16 10.46
CA ARG A 33 -11.83 32.67 11.31
C ARG A 33 -11.34 31.27 10.89
N PHE A 34 -12.25 30.41 10.45
CA PHE A 34 -11.92 29.05 10.00
C PHE A 34 -11.66 28.95 8.50
N LEU A 35 -12.00 29.97 7.70
CA LEU A 35 -11.77 30.05 6.25
C LEU A 35 -10.33 29.66 5.86
N PRO A 36 -9.27 30.23 6.45
CA PRO A 36 -7.90 29.85 6.08
C PRO A 36 -7.60 28.37 6.35
N PHE A 37 -8.14 27.80 7.43
CA PHE A 37 -7.97 26.37 7.72
C PHE A 37 -8.68 25.48 6.71
N PHE A 38 -9.92 25.83 6.32
CA PHE A 38 -10.66 25.11 5.28
C PHE A 38 -9.96 25.20 3.92
N VAL A 39 -9.45 26.37 3.54
CA VAL A 39 -8.72 26.57 2.29
C VAL A 39 -7.46 25.71 2.25
N ILE A 40 -6.66 25.71 3.32
CA ILE A 40 -5.47 24.86 3.42
C ILE A 40 -5.86 23.38 3.35
N THR A 41 -6.90 22.97 4.07
CA THR A 41 -7.39 21.59 4.07
C THR A 41 -7.80 21.15 2.66
N VAL A 42 -8.63 21.96 1.98
CA VAL A 42 -9.10 21.67 0.62
C VAL A 42 -7.93 21.66 -0.37
N ALA A 43 -6.93 22.52 -0.20
CA ALA A 43 -5.72 22.54 -1.02
C ALA A 43 -4.82 21.31 -0.80
N LEU A 44 -4.80 20.75 0.41
CA LEU A 44 -4.03 19.54 0.74
C LEU A 44 -4.68 18.26 0.25
N ILE A 45 -6.02 18.19 0.15
CA ILE A 45 -6.72 17.01 -0.35
C ILE A 45 -6.18 16.52 -1.71
N PRO A 46 -6.07 17.35 -2.77
CA PRO A 46 -5.59 16.88 -4.06
C PRO A 46 -4.13 16.41 -4.01
N ALA A 47 -3.27 17.07 -3.23
CA ALA A 47 -1.89 16.63 -3.03
C ALA A 47 -1.84 15.25 -2.34
N PHE A 48 -2.64 15.08 -1.29
CA PHE A 48 -2.74 13.81 -0.57
C PHE A 48 -3.29 12.67 -1.43
N VAL A 49 -4.34 12.95 -2.21
CA VAL A 49 -4.90 11.98 -3.16
C VAL A 49 -3.85 11.59 -4.20
N TRP A 50 -3.14 12.57 -4.75
CA TRP A 50 -2.09 12.33 -5.74
C TRP A 50 -0.97 11.44 -5.19
N ASP A 51 -0.47 11.74 -3.98
CA ASP A 51 0.59 10.94 -3.35
C ASP A 51 0.10 9.53 -3.00
N THR A 52 -1.13 9.40 -2.52
CA THR A 52 -1.73 8.09 -2.20
C THR A 52 -1.89 7.23 -3.46
N LEU A 53 -2.40 7.82 -4.54
CA LEU A 53 -2.54 7.11 -5.82
C LEU A 53 -1.17 6.73 -6.38
N LYS A 54 -0.17 7.62 -6.33
CA LYS A 54 1.19 7.34 -6.80
C LYS A 54 1.83 6.20 -6.03
N LEU A 55 1.66 6.15 -4.71
CA LEU A 55 2.13 5.04 -3.87
C LEU A 55 1.42 3.74 -4.26
N SER A 56 0.08 3.75 -4.32
CA SER A 56 -0.72 2.57 -4.69
C SER A 56 -0.34 1.99 -6.07
N HIS A 57 -0.18 2.85 -7.08
CA HIS A 57 0.27 2.43 -8.41
C HIS A 57 1.69 1.86 -8.42
N ARG A 58 2.60 2.39 -7.58
CA ARG A 58 3.96 1.85 -7.45
C ARG A 58 3.96 0.45 -6.82
N PHE A 59 2.97 0.12 -5.99
CA PHE A 59 2.82 -1.20 -5.38
C PHE A 59 2.19 -2.25 -6.31
N ALA A 60 1.26 -1.86 -7.17
CA ALA A 60 0.56 -2.78 -8.06
C ALA A 60 1.49 -3.55 -9.02
N GLY A 61 2.54 -2.89 -9.53
CA GLY A 61 3.48 -3.49 -10.49
C GLY A 61 4.30 -4.66 -9.91
N PRO A 62 5.05 -4.47 -8.81
CA PRO A 62 5.78 -5.52 -8.12
C PRO A 62 4.89 -6.70 -7.68
N ILE A 63 3.73 -6.43 -7.06
CA ILE A 63 2.77 -7.46 -6.62
C ILE A 63 2.34 -8.35 -7.80
N THR A 64 1.98 -7.75 -8.94
CA THR A 64 1.48 -8.50 -10.09
C THR A 64 2.56 -9.41 -10.67
N ARG A 65 3.81 -8.93 -10.73
CA ARG A 65 4.96 -9.75 -11.16
C ARG A 65 5.23 -10.91 -10.21
N LEU A 66 5.19 -10.68 -8.89
CA LEU A 66 5.35 -11.73 -7.88
C LEU A 66 4.24 -12.78 -8.00
N ARG A 67 2.98 -12.34 -8.15
CA ARG A 67 1.83 -13.23 -8.33
C ARG A 67 1.97 -14.12 -9.56
N ASN A 68 2.46 -13.57 -10.67
CA ASN A 68 2.67 -14.34 -11.89
C ASN A 68 3.79 -15.38 -11.71
N ALA A 69 4.91 -14.98 -11.11
CA ALA A 69 6.01 -15.89 -10.81
C ALA A 69 5.59 -17.03 -9.87
N LEU A 70 4.79 -16.74 -8.84
CA LEU A 70 4.21 -17.78 -7.96
C LEU A 70 3.25 -18.69 -8.71
N LYS A 71 2.48 -18.16 -9.65
CA LYS A 71 1.58 -18.96 -10.48
C LYS A 71 2.37 -19.90 -11.41
N ASP A 72 3.42 -19.40 -12.04
CA ASP A 72 4.30 -20.21 -12.89
C ASP A 72 5.01 -21.31 -12.08
N LEU A 73 5.46 -20.98 -10.86
CA LEU A 73 6.04 -21.95 -9.93
C LEU A 73 5.04 -23.04 -9.54
N LYS A 74 3.79 -22.64 -9.21
CA LYS A 74 2.71 -23.59 -8.88
C LYS A 74 2.40 -24.54 -10.05
N ASP A 75 2.52 -24.05 -11.28
CA ASP A 75 2.28 -24.84 -12.48
C ASP A 75 3.51 -25.66 -12.92
N GLY A 76 4.59 -25.70 -12.11
CA GLY A 76 5.81 -26.47 -12.38
C GLY A 76 6.67 -25.89 -13.51
N ARG A 77 6.41 -24.65 -13.95
CA ARG A 77 7.21 -24.00 -15.00
C ARG A 77 8.47 -23.38 -14.39
N ALA A 78 9.57 -23.42 -15.13
CA ALA A 78 10.79 -22.74 -14.75
C ALA A 78 10.54 -21.22 -14.65
N VAL A 79 10.83 -20.64 -13.49
CA VAL A 79 10.61 -19.21 -13.22
C VAL A 79 11.95 -18.48 -13.22
N ALA A 80 12.08 -17.46 -14.07
CA ALA A 80 13.26 -16.61 -14.09
C ALA A 80 13.37 -15.77 -12.79
N PRO A 81 14.61 -15.49 -12.30
CA PRO A 81 14.81 -14.72 -11.09
C PRO A 81 14.17 -13.32 -11.21
N ILE A 82 13.40 -12.96 -10.19
CA ILE A 82 12.65 -11.70 -10.17
C ILE A 82 13.58 -10.59 -9.69
N LYS A 83 13.62 -9.46 -10.42
CA LYS A 83 14.29 -8.23 -10.00
C LYS A 83 13.30 -7.07 -10.01
N PHE A 84 13.11 -6.42 -8.87
CA PHE A 84 12.30 -5.21 -8.77
C PHE A 84 13.17 -3.95 -8.88
N ARG A 85 12.54 -2.81 -9.24
CA ARG A 85 13.18 -1.49 -9.28
C ARG A 85 13.12 -0.85 -7.90
N ASP A 86 14.20 -0.14 -7.53
CA ASP A 86 14.50 0.46 -6.22
C ASP A 86 13.28 1.02 -5.48
N ASN A 87 12.77 0.21 -4.57
CA ASN A 87 11.85 0.58 -3.51
C ASN A 87 12.19 -0.39 -2.38
N ASP A 88 12.80 0.10 -1.30
CA ASP A 88 13.56 -0.71 -0.34
C ASP A 88 12.82 -1.96 0.18
N PHE A 89 11.50 -1.89 0.35
CA PHE A 89 10.66 -3.03 0.76
C PHE A 89 10.60 -4.19 -0.24
N TRP A 90 10.68 -3.92 -1.54
CA TRP A 90 10.45 -4.95 -2.56
C TRP A 90 11.71 -5.74 -2.89
N GLN A 91 12.90 -5.15 -2.70
CA GLN A 91 14.16 -5.83 -2.99
C GLN A 91 14.37 -7.04 -2.09
N GLU A 92 14.06 -6.91 -0.80
CA GLU A 92 14.17 -8.01 0.16
C GLU A 92 13.25 -9.18 -0.22
N ILE A 93 12.00 -8.89 -0.59
CA ILE A 93 11.03 -9.90 -1.03
C ILE A 93 11.52 -10.61 -2.30
N ALA A 94 12.09 -9.88 -3.27
CA ALA A 94 12.68 -10.49 -4.46
C ALA A 94 13.90 -11.36 -4.13
N SER A 95 14.77 -10.91 -3.23
CA SER A 95 15.93 -11.68 -2.79
C SER A 95 15.48 -13.01 -2.16
N ASN A 96 14.58 -12.93 -1.18
CA ASN A 96 14.06 -14.11 -0.50
C ASN A 96 13.38 -15.09 -1.48
N PHE A 97 12.62 -14.58 -2.45
CA PHE A 97 12.02 -15.42 -3.49
C PHE A 97 13.08 -16.11 -4.35
N ASN A 98 14.11 -15.39 -4.80
CA ASN A 98 15.18 -15.95 -5.60
C ASN A 98 16.00 -16.99 -4.84
N ASP A 99 16.22 -16.81 -3.53
CA ASP A 99 16.96 -17.77 -2.72
C ASP A 99 16.19 -19.08 -2.54
N VAL A 100 14.86 -19.02 -2.37
CA VAL A 100 14.01 -20.23 -2.38
C VAL A 100 14.09 -20.96 -3.73
N MET A 101 14.07 -20.22 -4.84
CA MET A 101 14.19 -20.81 -6.17
C MET A 101 15.55 -21.50 -6.38
N LYS A 102 16.63 -20.93 -5.85
CA LYS A 102 17.97 -21.58 -5.90
C LYS A 102 17.99 -22.89 -5.12
N LEU A 103 17.42 -22.94 -3.91
CA LEU A 103 17.36 -24.17 -3.12
C LEU A 103 16.64 -25.28 -3.88
N ARG A 104 15.53 -24.97 -4.55
CA ARG A 104 14.80 -25.93 -5.38
C ARG A 104 15.57 -26.39 -6.61
N ALA A 105 16.33 -25.50 -7.24
CA ALA A 105 17.19 -25.88 -8.36
C ALA A 105 18.28 -26.87 -7.93
N VAL A 106 18.87 -26.65 -6.75
CA VAL A 106 19.87 -27.57 -6.18
C VAL A 106 19.27 -28.95 -5.87
N GLU A 107 18.07 -29.02 -5.28
CA GLU A 107 17.38 -30.30 -5.04
C GLU A 107 17.11 -31.07 -6.35
N ALA A 108 16.69 -30.36 -7.41
CA ALA A 108 16.42 -30.99 -8.71
C ALA A 108 17.71 -31.51 -9.39
N ASP A 109 18.82 -30.77 -9.24
CA ASP A 109 20.12 -31.19 -9.78
C ASP A 109 20.66 -32.42 -9.02
N ASP A 110 20.51 -32.48 -7.69
CA ASP A 110 20.90 -33.65 -6.88
C ASP A 110 20.09 -34.91 -7.27
N GLU A 111 18.77 -34.77 -7.46
CA GLU A 111 17.91 -35.89 -7.86
C GLU A 111 18.27 -36.43 -9.26
N ALA A 112 18.62 -35.53 -10.19
CA ALA A 112 19.07 -35.90 -11.53
C ALA A 112 20.42 -36.63 -11.53
N VAL A 113 21.36 -36.23 -10.66
CA VAL A 113 22.67 -36.89 -10.51
C VAL A 113 22.53 -38.30 -9.92
N VAL A 114 21.61 -38.49 -8.96
CA VAL A 114 21.34 -39.81 -8.38
C VAL A 114 20.76 -40.78 -9.42
N CYS A 115 19.84 -40.33 -10.27
CA CYS A 115 19.27 -41.16 -11.34
C CYS A 115 20.31 -41.53 -12.42
N ASP A 116 21.14 -40.58 -12.88
CA ASP A 116 22.22 -40.85 -13.86
C ASP A 116 23.32 -41.78 -13.28
N GLY A 117 23.52 -41.76 -11.96
CA GLY A 117 24.44 -42.66 -11.26
C GLY A 117 23.94 -44.11 -11.18
N SER A 118 22.64 -44.31 -10.96
CA SER A 118 22.03 -45.65 -10.88
C SER A 118 22.13 -46.40 -12.21
N ASP A 119 21.86 -45.72 -13.33
CA ASP A 119 21.90 -46.32 -14.67
C ASP A 119 23.31 -46.76 -15.11
N ARG A 120 24.37 -46.25 -14.48
CA ARG A 120 25.77 -46.67 -14.76
C ARG A 120 26.27 -47.84 -13.92
N VAL A 121 25.60 -48.17 -12.80
CA VAL A 121 26.06 -49.25 -11.90
C VAL A 121 25.46 -50.61 -12.29
N ASP A 122 24.35 -50.60 -13.03
CA ASP A 122 23.64 -51.80 -13.48
C ASP A 122 23.98 -52.26 -14.92
N ALA A 123 25.03 -51.69 -15.53
CA ALA A 123 25.55 -52.04 -16.86
C ALA A 123 26.95 -52.68 -16.81
#